data_AF-A0A1G0X7L7-F1
#
_entry.id   AF-A0A1G0X7L7-F1
#
_cell.length_a   1.000
_cell.length_b   1.000
_cell.length_c   1.000
_cell.angle_alpha   90.00
_cell.angle_beta   90.00
_cell.angle_gamma   90.00
#
_symmetry.space_group_name_H-M   'P 1'
#
loop_
_entity.id
_entity.type
_entity.pdbx_description
1 polymer ?
#
loop_
_entity_poly.entity_id
_entity_poly.type
_entity_poly.pdbx_seq_one_letter_code
_entity_poly.pdbx_strand_id
1 'polypeptide(L)'
;MNEKNIFTYNFTNKLFSEEIELLPSVTELFELELAFLEYHSLQPAELISKSAYIKAVDSKLTLHFLANTYKPSLVILSRSSKTKNYFENGMFSTGYATHSLFPYRGKFHPQLIKSLLNIIGVKKGELVLDPMSGSGTTNIEAALFGIHSVAVDISPFCRLMTKTKFESLKANKEELQKLINKEEELFSFFASKKKYDSPKNNQLFESEPNYYITLLSYLDSMGYYNRTKSSSHKELFSRVLERYIYTILNYLENPFYDRENLGNVTISKDSTAMKLNYEDNLFDGIITSPPYSFAIDYASNDKDQLEYLGLDVEKLKDKMIGLRGKNKTERLDNYFEDMRAVCAEIARVLKPNKYAVIIIGSNTNQTGGIRLEDKIINFCEGANLKLVKSIVKPIKGLRNTMKDEYVLFFNKMV
;
A
#
# COMPACT_ATOMS: atom_id res chain seq x y z
N MET A 1 -19.03 29.25 -42.75
CA MET A 1 -18.80 28.33 -41.62
C MET A 1 -17.32 28.40 -41.30
N ASN A 2 -16.92 28.88 -40.12
CA ASN A 2 -15.51 28.87 -39.73
C ASN A 2 -15.00 27.43 -39.73
N GLU A 3 -14.06 27.11 -40.62
CA GLU A 3 -13.27 25.88 -40.60
C GLU A 3 -12.42 25.89 -39.32
N LYS A 4 -13.03 25.50 -38.20
CA LYS A 4 -12.28 25.13 -37.00
C LYS A 4 -11.47 23.88 -37.37
N ASN A 5 -10.19 24.08 -37.63
CA ASN A 5 -9.24 23.02 -37.94
C ASN A 5 -9.26 21.99 -36.78
N ILE A 6 -9.86 20.82 -37.03
CA ILE A 6 -10.04 19.77 -36.02
C ILE A 6 -8.71 19.31 -35.40
N PHE A 7 -7.60 19.51 -36.10
CA PHE A 7 -6.27 19.08 -35.68
C PHE A 7 -5.60 20.02 -34.66
N THR A 8 -6.20 21.17 -34.31
CA THR A 8 -5.70 22.05 -33.23
C THR A 8 -6.29 21.72 -31.85
N TYR A 9 -7.28 20.82 -31.78
CA TYR A 9 -7.87 20.41 -30.52
C TYR A 9 -6.93 19.47 -29.76
N ASN A 10 -6.58 19.88 -28.54
CA ASN A 10 -5.92 19.02 -27.56
C ASN A 10 -6.92 18.70 -26.44
N PHE A 11 -7.20 17.41 -26.22
CA PHE A 11 -8.13 16.96 -25.19
C PHE A 11 -7.65 17.32 -23.79
N THR A 12 -6.34 17.20 -23.52
CA THR A 12 -5.74 17.56 -22.24
C THR A 12 -5.93 19.04 -21.92
N ASN A 13 -5.80 19.93 -22.92
CA ASN A 13 -6.03 21.38 -22.74
C ASN A 13 -7.51 21.74 -22.47
N LYS A 14 -8.45 20.80 -22.66
CA LYS A 14 -9.84 20.98 -22.23
C LYS A 14 -10.07 20.53 -20.79
N LEU A 15 -9.22 19.64 -20.28
CA LEU A 15 -9.34 19.07 -18.94
C LEU A 15 -8.56 19.86 -17.90
N PHE A 16 -7.45 20.48 -18.31
CA PHE A 16 -6.55 21.23 -17.43
C PHE A 16 -6.23 22.60 -18.02
N SER A 17 -5.90 23.57 -17.16
CA SER A 17 -5.33 24.84 -17.63
C SER A 17 -3.96 24.63 -18.28
N GLU A 18 -3.52 25.58 -19.11
CA GLU A 18 -2.21 25.53 -19.79
C GLU A 18 -1.02 25.53 -18.81
N GLU A 19 -1.26 25.89 -17.56
CA GLU A 19 -0.28 25.89 -16.47
C GLU A 19 0.00 24.49 -15.91
N ILE A 20 -0.82 23.49 -16.23
CA ILE A 20 -0.70 22.13 -15.68
C ILE A 20 0.07 21.23 -16.65
N GLU A 21 1.18 20.67 -16.15
CA GLU A 21 1.92 19.60 -16.83
C GLU A 21 1.68 18.29 -16.09
N LEU A 22 1.18 17.26 -16.76
CA LEU A 22 0.99 15.92 -16.18
C LEU A 22 2.30 15.13 -16.13
N LEU A 23 2.38 14.14 -15.25
CA LEU A 23 3.51 13.21 -15.24
C LEU A 23 3.57 12.40 -16.53
N PRO A 24 4.78 12.07 -17.04
CA PRO A 24 4.94 11.19 -18.20
C PRO A 24 4.35 9.79 -18.01
N SER A 25 4.13 9.38 -16.75
CA SER A 25 3.52 8.10 -16.41
C SER A 25 2.01 8.07 -16.58
N VAL A 26 1.33 9.22 -16.72
CA VAL A 26 -0.11 9.31 -16.99
C VAL A 26 -0.36 8.85 -18.43
N THR A 27 -0.60 7.56 -18.59
CA THR A 27 -0.71 6.91 -19.90
C THR A 27 -2.03 6.15 -20.04
N GLU A 28 -2.75 5.93 -18.94
CA GLU A 28 -4.02 5.22 -18.92
C GLU A 28 -5.19 6.16 -18.58
N LEU A 29 -6.38 5.81 -19.07
CA LEU A 29 -7.58 6.63 -18.90
C LEU A 29 -7.93 6.86 -17.42
N PHE A 30 -7.74 5.85 -16.57
CA PHE A 30 -7.99 5.96 -15.13
C PHE A 30 -6.98 6.90 -14.44
N GLU A 31 -5.73 6.96 -14.91
CA GLU A 31 -4.72 7.87 -14.35
C GLU A 31 -5.03 9.32 -14.73
N LEU A 32 -5.48 9.54 -15.97
CA LEU A 32 -5.96 10.84 -16.43
C LEU A 32 -7.18 11.30 -15.63
N GLU A 33 -8.11 10.39 -15.35
CA GLU A 33 -9.29 10.67 -14.52
C GLU A 33 -8.91 10.99 -13.08
N LEU A 34 -7.97 10.25 -12.46
CA LEU A 34 -7.46 10.56 -11.13
C LEU A 34 -6.75 11.91 -11.09
N ALA A 35 -5.91 12.22 -12.09
CA ALA A 35 -5.26 13.53 -12.21
C ALA A 35 -6.28 14.67 -12.31
N PHE A 36 -7.34 14.46 -13.10
CA PHE A 36 -8.43 15.43 -13.25
C PHE A 36 -9.20 15.64 -11.94
N LEU A 37 -9.50 14.57 -11.21
CA LEU A 37 -10.16 14.65 -9.91
C LEU A 37 -9.28 15.34 -8.87
N GLU A 38 -7.97 15.04 -8.81
CA GLU A 38 -7.02 15.75 -7.95
C GLU A 38 -6.98 17.24 -8.27
N TYR A 39 -6.90 17.60 -9.56
CA TYR A 39 -6.87 18.99 -10.01
C TYR A 39 -8.08 19.79 -9.51
N HIS A 40 -9.27 19.17 -9.46
CA HIS A 40 -10.49 19.81 -8.96
C HIS A 40 -10.68 19.70 -7.44
N SER A 41 -9.93 18.82 -6.76
CA SER A 41 -10.05 18.59 -5.31
C SER A 41 -9.07 19.40 -4.48
N LEU A 42 -8.00 19.91 -5.10
CA LEU A 42 -6.90 20.58 -4.42
C LEU A 42 -6.89 22.09 -4.74
N GLN A 43 -6.52 22.89 -3.74
CA GLN A 43 -6.22 24.31 -3.98
C GLN A 43 -4.92 24.47 -4.78
N PRO A 44 -4.69 25.59 -5.50
CA PRO A 44 -3.51 25.77 -6.33
C PRO A 44 -2.16 25.51 -5.62
N ALA A 45 -2.01 25.96 -4.37
CA ALA A 45 -0.81 25.69 -3.57
C ALA A 45 -0.70 24.22 -3.12
N GLU A 46 -1.83 23.52 -2.96
CA GLU A 46 -1.86 22.09 -2.64
C GLU A 46 -1.49 21.23 -3.85
N LEU A 47 -1.74 21.69 -5.08
CA LEU A 47 -1.33 20.95 -6.28
C LEU A 47 0.19 20.71 -6.29
N ILE A 48 0.99 21.75 -5.99
CA ILE A 48 2.46 21.62 -5.94
C ILE A 48 2.92 20.65 -4.86
N SER A 49 2.28 20.65 -3.69
CA SER A 49 2.74 19.88 -2.53
C SER A 49 2.16 18.47 -2.45
N LYS A 50 0.98 18.23 -3.02
CA LYS A 50 0.21 17.00 -2.78
C LYS A 50 -0.10 16.16 -4.01
N SER A 51 -0.14 16.73 -5.21
CA SER A 51 -0.60 16.00 -6.40
C SER A 51 0.19 14.70 -6.61
N ALA A 52 -0.52 13.63 -6.97
CA ALA A 52 0.10 12.36 -7.32
C ALA A 52 0.45 12.29 -8.81
N TYR A 53 -0.38 12.88 -9.69
CA TYR A 53 -0.26 12.71 -11.14
C TYR A 53 0.18 13.96 -11.93
N ILE A 54 0.41 15.09 -11.25
CA ILE A 54 0.84 16.35 -11.87
C ILE A 54 2.36 16.51 -11.70
N LYS A 55 3.04 16.81 -12.81
CA LYS A 55 4.49 17.10 -12.86
C LYS A 55 4.80 18.52 -12.43
N ALA A 56 4.06 19.49 -12.96
CA ALA A 56 4.30 20.90 -12.71
C ALA A 56 3.00 21.72 -12.73
N VAL A 57 3.01 22.82 -11.98
CA VAL A 57 1.96 23.85 -11.98
C VAL A 57 2.65 25.20 -12.16
N ASP A 58 2.31 25.93 -13.22
CA ASP A 58 2.94 27.21 -13.57
C ASP A 58 4.48 27.09 -13.60
N SER A 59 4.97 26.08 -14.34
CA SER A 59 6.40 25.71 -14.46
C SER A 59 7.10 25.30 -13.15
N LYS A 60 6.41 25.30 -12.01
CA LYS A 60 6.96 24.83 -10.72
C LYS A 60 6.72 23.33 -10.60
N LEU A 61 7.80 22.57 -10.47
CA LEU A 61 7.75 21.11 -10.29
C LEU A 61 7.08 20.75 -8.96
N THR A 62 6.24 19.73 -8.98
CA THR A 62 5.55 19.23 -7.78
C THR A 62 6.52 18.46 -6.88
N LEU A 63 6.23 18.42 -5.58
CA LEU A 63 7.03 17.66 -4.62
C LEU A 63 7.08 16.17 -4.96
N HIS A 64 6.00 15.61 -5.49
CA HIS A 64 5.98 14.21 -5.92
C HIS A 64 6.97 13.95 -7.06
N PHE A 65 6.99 14.82 -8.09
CA PHE A 65 7.95 14.71 -9.19
C PHE A 65 9.40 14.85 -8.69
N LEU A 66 9.67 15.89 -7.89
CA LEU A 66 10.99 16.17 -7.33
C LEU A 66 11.49 15.01 -6.45
N ALA A 67 10.65 14.49 -5.56
CA ALA A 67 11.00 13.38 -4.70
C ALA A 67 11.31 12.09 -5.48
N ASN A 68 10.57 11.80 -6.56
CA ASN A 68 10.75 10.56 -7.34
C ASN A 68 11.85 10.63 -8.41
N THR A 69 12.32 11.83 -8.75
CA THR A 69 13.43 12.07 -9.68
C THR A 69 14.73 12.42 -8.99
N TYR A 70 14.69 12.61 -7.67
CA TYR A 70 15.89 12.80 -6.85
C TYR A 70 16.85 11.63 -7.03
N LYS A 71 18.09 11.93 -7.40
CA LYS A 71 19.17 10.95 -7.51
C LYS A 71 20.01 11.02 -6.23
N PRO A 72 20.20 9.90 -5.53
CA PRO A 72 21.00 9.87 -4.31
C PRO A 72 22.46 10.25 -4.56
N SER A 73 23.16 10.55 -3.48
CA SER A 73 24.58 10.90 -3.48
C SER A 73 25.46 9.80 -4.13
N LEU A 74 26.58 10.22 -4.73
CA LEU A 74 27.57 9.33 -5.37
C LEU A 74 28.10 8.24 -4.42
N VAL A 75 28.08 8.46 -3.10
CA VAL A 75 28.52 7.50 -2.07
C VAL A 75 27.58 6.30 -1.95
N ILE A 76 26.28 6.49 -2.17
CA ILE A 76 25.29 5.39 -2.19
C ILE A 76 25.37 4.64 -3.54
N LEU A 77 25.60 5.37 -4.64
CA LEU A 77 25.63 4.80 -5.99
C LEU A 77 26.94 4.08 -6.35
N SER A 78 28.06 4.37 -5.66
CA SER A 78 29.39 3.84 -5.97
C SER A 78 29.62 2.39 -5.52
N ARG A 79 28.69 1.77 -4.78
CA ARG A 79 28.92 0.45 -4.16
C ARG A 79 28.75 -0.74 -5.11
N SER A 80 27.88 -0.68 -6.14
CA SER A 80 27.85 -1.68 -7.21
C SER A 80 27.07 -1.21 -8.45
N SER A 81 27.44 -1.69 -9.64
CA SER A 81 26.70 -1.44 -10.89
C SER A 81 25.23 -1.91 -10.83
N LYS A 82 24.96 -2.95 -10.04
CA LYS A 82 23.60 -3.47 -9.82
C LYS A 82 22.75 -2.50 -8.99
N THR A 83 23.33 -1.92 -7.93
CA THR A 83 22.67 -0.92 -7.08
C THR A 83 22.34 0.32 -7.91
N LYS A 84 23.28 0.77 -8.74
CA LYS A 84 23.06 1.91 -9.65
C LYS A 84 21.89 1.64 -10.61
N ASN A 85 21.88 0.49 -11.30
CA ASN A 85 20.79 0.11 -12.19
C ASN A 85 19.43 -0.01 -11.47
N TYR A 86 19.40 -0.49 -10.22
CA TYR A 86 18.17 -0.58 -9.44
C TYR A 86 17.53 0.80 -9.20
N PHE A 87 18.34 1.79 -8.82
CA PHE A 87 17.84 3.15 -8.58
C PHE A 87 17.54 3.92 -9.88
N GLU A 88 18.36 3.75 -10.93
CA GLU A 88 18.12 4.40 -12.22
C GLU A 88 16.83 3.91 -12.89
N ASN A 89 16.53 2.61 -12.81
CA ASN A 89 15.30 2.04 -13.34
C ASN A 89 14.08 2.21 -12.40
N GLY A 90 14.30 2.73 -11.19
CA GLY A 90 13.26 2.89 -10.15
C GLY A 90 12.51 4.22 -10.18
N MET A 91 12.87 5.14 -11.07
CA MET A 91 12.19 6.44 -11.22
C MET A 91 10.70 6.24 -11.53
N PHE A 92 9.82 6.86 -10.74
CA PHE A 92 8.36 6.67 -10.80
C PHE A 92 7.87 5.22 -10.64
N SER A 93 8.71 4.35 -10.09
CA SER A 93 8.30 2.98 -9.78
C SER A 93 7.35 2.94 -8.57
N THR A 94 6.63 1.83 -8.42
CA THR A 94 5.75 1.55 -7.28
C THR A 94 6.52 1.34 -5.95
N GLY A 95 7.83 1.61 -5.94
CA GLY A 95 8.77 1.22 -4.89
C GLY A 95 9.39 2.39 -4.12
N TYR A 96 8.97 3.64 -4.37
CA TYR A 96 9.47 4.81 -3.66
C TYR A 96 9.19 4.75 -2.15
N ALA A 97 9.82 5.64 -1.38
CA ALA A 97 9.79 5.61 0.08
C ALA A 97 10.15 4.22 0.62
N THR A 98 9.28 3.64 1.45
CA THR A 98 9.46 2.31 2.04
C THR A 98 8.57 1.25 1.37
N HIS A 99 7.91 1.56 0.26
CA HIS A 99 6.97 0.63 -0.41
C HIS A 99 7.62 -0.56 -1.09
N SER A 100 8.92 -0.47 -1.41
CA SER A 100 9.72 -1.57 -1.95
C SER A 100 10.25 -2.54 -0.88
N LEU A 101 10.11 -2.22 0.41
CA LEU A 101 10.37 -3.18 1.48
C LEU A 101 9.32 -4.30 1.40
N PHE A 102 9.78 -5.50 1.12
CA PHE A 102 9.03 -6.73 0.87
C PHE A 102 8.15 -6.72 -0.40
N PRO A 103 8.27 -7.72 -1.29
CA PRO A 103 7.49 -7.83 -2.51
C PRO A 103 6.09 -8.45 -2.26
N TYR A 104 5.28 -7.80 -1.42
CA TYR A 104 3.93 -8.30 -1.10
C TYR A 104 3.03 -8.39 -2.34
N ARG A 105 2.35 -9.52 -2.52
CA ARG A 105 1.42 -9.74 -3.63
C ARG A 105 0.09 -9.06 -3.38
N GLY A 106 -0.49 -8.44 -4.42
CA GLY A 106 -1.79 -7.76 -4.30
C GLY A 106 -1.76 -6.47 -3.48
N LYS A 107 -0.60 -5.81 -3.37
CA LYS A 107 -0.49 -4.46 -2.76
C LYS A 107 -0.99 -3.37 -3.70
N PHE A 108 -1.39 -2.24 -3.13
CA PHE A 108 -1.72 -1.03 -3.89
C PHE A 108 -0.52 -0.44 -4.63
N HIS A 109 -0.85 0.28 -5.70
CA HIS A 109 0.06 1.28 -6.24
C HIS A 109 0.09 2.50 -5.31
N PRO A 110 1.24 2.90 -4.73
CA PRO A 110 1.28 4.02 -3.79
C PRO A 110 0.74 5.34 -4.35
N GLN A 111 1.07 5.67 -5.60
CA GLN A 111 0.59 6.86 -6.28
C GLN A 111 -0.94 6.90 -6.42
N LEU A 112 -1.57 5.74 -6.62
CA LEU A 112 -3.04 5.64 -6.60
C LEU A 112 -3.56 6.09 -5.24
N ILE A 113 -3.04 5.54 -4.14
CA ILE A 113 -3.54 5.87 -2.79
C ILE A 113 -3.29 7.34 -2.44
N LYS A 114 -2.14 7.88 -2.84
CA LYS A 114 -1.84 9.31 -2.74
C LYS A 114 -2.94 10.17 -3.38
N SER A 115 -3.35 9.85 -4.59
CA SER A 115 -4.42 10.57 -5.28
C SER A 115 -5.77 10.39 -4.58
N LEU A 116 -6.08 9.19 -4.08
CA LEU A 116 -7.33 8.92 -3.41
C LEU A 116 -7.46 9.74 -2.12
N LEU A 117 -6.41 9.84 -1.32
CA LEU A 117 -6.37 10.68 -0.11
C LEU A 117 -6.70 12.15 -0.44
N ASN A 118 -6.15 12.67 -1.55
CA ASN A 118 -6.45 14.03 -2.03
C ASN A 118 -7.91 14.18 -2.47
N ILE A 119 -8.42 13.23 -3.27
CA ILE A 119 -9.77 13.26 -3.86
C ILE A 119 -10.85 13.17 -2.77
N ILE A 120 -10.65 12.34 -1.74
CA ILE A 120 -11.60 12.25 -0.62
C ILE A 120 -11.48 13.39 0.39
N GLY A 121 -10.53 14.31 0.17
CA GLY A 121 -10.40 15.55 0.93
C GLY A 121 -9.85 15.39 2.34
N VAL A 122 -9.13 14.29 2.64
CA VAL A 122 -8.52 14.10 3.96
C VAL A 122 -7.35 15.06 4.14
N LYS A 123 -7.29 15.71 5.30
CA LYS A 123 -6.30 16.75 5.62
C LYS A 123 -5.29 16.29 6.66
N LYS A 124 -4.14 16.98 6.70
CA LYS A 124 -3.08 16.74 7.69
C LYS A 124 -3.67 16.77 9.11
N GLY A 125 -3.30 15.80 9.94
CA GLY A 125 -3.81 15.63 11.30
C GLY A 125 -5.16 14.92 11.41
N GLU A 126 -5.89 14.70 10.31
CA GLU A 126 -7.08 13.84 10.31
C GLU A 126 -6.72 12.35 10.36
N LEU A 127 -7.72 11.48 10.55
CA LEU A 127 -7.54 10.06 10.81
C LEU A 127 -8.15 9.18 9.71
N VAL A 128 -7.33 8.32 9.08
CA VAL A 128 -7.75 7.35 8.06
C VAL A 128 -7.68 5.93 8.57
N LEU A 129 -8.60 5.07 8.13
CA LEU A 129 -8.56 3.64 8.40
C LEU A 129 -8.32 2.84 7.11
N ASP A 130 -7.46 1.83 7.23
CA ASP A 130 -7.42 0.69 6.32
C ASP A 130 -7.78 -0.59 7.10
N PRO A 131 -9.01 -1.10 7.00
CA PRO A 131 -9.48 -2.27 7.73
C PRO A 131 -8.88 -3.60 7.23
N MET A 132 -8.20 -3.60 6.08
CA MET A 132 -7.59 -4.77 5.43
C MET A 132 -6.22 -4.39 4.85
N SER A 133 -5.37 -3.85 5.72
CA SER A 133 -4.19 -3.08 5.35
C SER A 133 -3.12 -3.85 4.56
N GLY A 134 -3.05 -5.18 4.67
CA GLY A 134 -2.02 -5.99 4.05
C GLY A 134 -0.61 -5.47 4.38
N SER A 135 0.11 -5.00 3.35
CA SER A 135 1.44 -4.44 3.53
C SER A 135 1.49 -2.94 3.85
N GLY A 136 0.34 -2.30 4.12
CA GLY A 136 0.22 -0.97 4.71
C GLY A 136 0.32 0.22 3.77
N THR A 137 0.10 0.05 2.46
CA THR A 137 0.33 1.13 1.48
C THR A 137 -0.49 2.39 1.79
N THR A 138 -1.76 2.24 2.17
CA THR A 138 -2.61 3.36 2.62
C THR A 138 -2.01 4.10 3.80
N ASN A 139 -1.54 3.36 4.79
CA ASN A 139 -1.00 3.92 6.03
C ASN A 139 0.32 4.65 5.80
N ILE A 140 1.18 4.13 4.92
CA ILE A 140 2.44 4.79 4.55
C ILE A 140 2.17 6.07 3.77
N GLU A 141 1.28 6.07 2.77
CA GLU A 141 0.94 7.30 2.04
C GLU A 141 0.25 8.34 2.94
N ALA A 142 -0.63 7.92 3.84
CA ALA A 142 -1.22 8.80 4.86
C ALA A 142 -0.13 9.44 5.75
N ALA A 143 0.81 8.64 6.25
CA ALA A 143 1.92 9.13 7.06
C ALA A 143 2.77 10.18 6.33
N LEU A 144 3.08 9.97 5.05
CA LEU A 144 3.82 10.93 4.22
C LEU A 144 3.05 12.25 3.98
N PHE A 145 1.74 12.27 4.20
CA PHE A 145 0.89 13.46 4.16
C PHE A 145 0.64 14.12 5.52
N GLY A 146 1.26 13.60 6.59
CA GLY A 146 0.97 14.05 7.94
C GLY A 146 -0.43 13.65 8.41
N ILE A 147 -1.05 12.65 7.78
CA ILE A 147 -2.37 12.12 8.13
C ILE A 147 -2.16 10.93 9.07
N HIS A 148 -2.88 10.91 10.19
CA HIS A 148 -2.86 9.77 11.09
C HIS A 148 -3.61 8.59 10.46
N SER A 149 -3.16 7.37 10.73
CA SER A 149 -3.89 6.21 10.24
C SER A 149 -3.91 5.03 11.21
N VAL A 150 -4.95 4.21 11.06
CA VAL A 150 -5.08 2.91 11.69
C VAL A 150 -4.98 1.84 10.62
N ALA A 151 -4.11 0.86 10.85
CA ALA A 151 -3.95 -0.33 10.02
C ALA A 151 -4.54 -1.54 10.77
N VAL A 152 -5.52 -2.21 10.16
CA VAL A 152 -6.07 -3.47 10.67
C VAL A 152 -5.73 -4.57 9.67
N ASP A 153 -5.15 -5.66 10.17
CA ASP A 153 -4.97 -6.88 9.39
C ASP A 153 -4.97 -8.10 10.31
N ILE A 154 -5.63 -9.17 9.90
CA ILE A 154 -5.67 -10.40 10.70
C ILE A 154 -4.30 -11.10 10.72
N SER A 155 -3.49 -10.96 9.67
CA SER A 155 -2.16 -11.55 9.56
C SER A 155 -1.14 -10.77 10.40
N PRO A 156 -0.49 -11.40 11.39
CA PRO A 156 0.59 -10.76 12.15
C PRO A 156 1.79 -10.40 11.27
N PHE A 157 1.99 -11.11 10.15
CA PHE A 157 3.05 -10.79 9.20
C PHE A 157 2.74 -9.49 8.42
N CYS A 158 1.48 -9.25 8.05
CA CYS A 158 1.03 -7.99 7.45
C CYS A 158 1.21 -6.81 8.42
N ARG A 159 0.85 -7.02 9.69
CA ARG A 159 1.11 -6.04 10.78
C ARG A 159 2.59 -5.73 10.94
N LEU A 160 3.44 -6.77 10.90
CA LEU A 160 4.89 -6.62 10.94
C LEU A 160 5.40 -5.78 9.75
N MET A 161 5.01 -6.12 8.53
CA MET A 161 5.40 -5.38 7.32
C MET A 161 5.03 -3.90 7.41
N THR A 162 3.79 -3.60 7.79
CA THR A 162 3.31 -2.22 7.92
C THR A 162 4.11 -1.46 8.97
N LYS A 163 4.37 -2.07 10.13
CA LYS A 163 5.20 -1.47 11.17
C LYS A 163 6.63 -1.22 10.69
N THR A 164 7.28 -2.21 10.07
CA THR A 164 8.64 -2.07 9.54
C THR A 164 8.72 -0.91 8.55
N LYS A 165 7.78 -0.81 7.60
CA LYS A 165 7.77 0.25 6.60
C LYS A 165 7.58 1.64 7.21
N PHE A 166 6.72 1.76 8.21
CA PHE A 166 6.50 3.05 8.88
C PHE A 166 7.70 3.44 9.75
N GLU A 167 8.21 2.54 10.59
CA GLU A 167 9.37 2.82 11.44
C GLU A 167 10.62 3.15 10.62
N SER A 168 10.77 2.56 9.43
CA SER A 168 11.86 2.86 8.50
C SER A 168 11.86 4.33 8.02
N LEU A 169 10.71 4.99 7.96
CA LEU A 169 10.61 6.42 7.62
C LEU A 169 11.24 7.32 8.71
N LYS A 170 11.37 6.79 9.93
CA LYS A 170 11.89 7.48 11.11
C LYS A 170 13.26 6.95 11.55
N ALA A 171 13.88 6.06 10.79
CA ALA A 171 15.11 5.39 11.20
C ALA A 171 16.30 6.36 11.35
N ASN A 172 17.25 5.99 12.22
CA ASN A 172 18.49 6.73 12.38
C ASN A 172 19.51 6.27 11.32
N LYS A 173 20.08 7.21 10.57
CA LYS A 173 21.02 6.92 9.46
C LYS A 173 22.28 6.19 9.92
N GLU A 174 22.85 6.60 11.05
CA GLU A 174 24.09 6.01 11.59
C GLU A 174 23.86 4.58 12.07
N GLU A 175 22.72 4.33 12.70
CA GLU A 175 22.34 2.97 13.13
C GLU A 175 22.13 2.05 11.93
N LEU A 176 21.44 2.51 10.89
CA LEU A 176 21.25 1.75 9.65
C LEU A 176 22.59 1.37 9.00
N GLN A 177 23.54 2.30 8.94
CA GLN A 177 24.86 2.04 8.39
C GLN A 177 25.64 0.99 9.20
N LYS A 178 25.49 0.98 10.53
CA LYS A 178 26.12 -0.03 11.40
C LYS A 178 25.60 -1.45 11.13
N LEU A 179 24.34 -1.61 10.70
CA LEU A 179 23.75 -2.93 10.43
C LEU A 179 24.43 -3.67 9.26
N ILE A 180 24.92 -2.92 8.27
CA ILE A 180 25.64 -3.50 7.11
C ILE A 180 26.84 -4.32 7.58
N ASN A 181 27.54 -3.85 8.62
CA ASN A 181 28.73 -4.51 9.16
C ASN A 181 28.41 -5.64 10.15
N LYS A 182 27.12 -5.88 10.45
CA LYS A 182 26.66 -6.90 11.41
C LYS A 182 25.89 -8.03 10.74
N GLU A 183 25.95 -8.16 9.42
CA GLU A 183 25.16 -9.13 8.66
C GLU A 183 25.31 -10.58 9.15
N GLU A 184 26.52 -11.00 9.53
CA GLU A 184 26.79 -12.35 10.00
C GLU A 184 26.19 -12.62 11.39
N GLU A 185 26.34 -11.66 12.31
CA GLU A 185 25.76 -11.71 13.65
C GLU A 185 24.23 -11.76 13.56
N LEU A 186 23.64 -10.87 12.76
CA LEU A 186 22.20 -10.79 12.53
C LEU A 186 21.65 -12.07 11.92
N PHE A 187 22.29 -12.58 10.86
CA PHE A 187 21.86 -13.83 10.23
C PHE A 187 21.91 -15.00 11.22
N SER A 188 23.02 -15.14 11.94
CA SER A 188 23.20 -16.21 12.92
C SER A 188 22.17 -16.13 14.05
N PHE A 189 21.86 -14.91 14.50
CA PHE A 189 20.79 -14.66 15.47
C PHE A 189 19.45 -15.22 14.99
N PHE A 190 19.00 -14.83 13.80
CA PHE A 190 17.70 -15.29 13.26
C PHE A 190 17.68 -16.77 12.90
N ALA A 191 18.76 -17.29 12.32
CA ALA A 191 18.89 -18.70 11.95
C ALA A 191 18.90 -19.65 13.16
N SER A 192 19.38 -19.19 14.32
CA SER A 192 19.38 -19.98 15.55
C SER A 192 17.97 -20.18 16.15
N LYS A 193 16.97 -19.42 15.72
CA LYS A 193 15.61 -19.45 16.28
C LYS A 193 14.75 -20.45 15.52
N LYS A 194 14.34 -21.55 16.19
CA LYS A 194 13.44 -22.56 15.61
C LYS A 194 11.99 -22.07 15.44
N LYS A 195 11.52 -21.16 16.30
CA LYS A 195 10.23 -20.42 16.22
C LYS A 195 10.40 -19.06 16.89
N TYR A 196 9.97 -17.99 16.23
CA TYR A 196 10.23 -16.63 16.67
C TYR A 196 9.22 -16.11 17.72
N ASP A 197 8.04 -16.70 17.89
CA ASP A 197 6.95 -16.23 18.80
C ASP A 197 7.17 -16.50 20.30
N SER A 198 8.37 -16.25 20.83
CA SER A 198 8.56 -16.28 22.29
C SER A 198 8.27 -14.90 22.90
N PRO A 199 7.73 -14.81 24.13
CA PRO A 199 7.51 -13.52 24.80
C PRO A 199 8.77 -12.62 24.85
N LYS A 200 9.95 -13.22 24.98
CA LYS A 200 11.25 -12.54 24.93
C LYS A 200 11.54 -11.93 23.56
N ASN A 201 11.22 -12.63 22.48
CA ASN A 201 11.33 -12.13 21.12
C ASN A 201 10.25 -11.07 20.81
N ASN A 202 9.04 -11.22 21.37
CA ASN A 202 7.94 -10.24 21.32
C ASN A 202 8.29 -8.92 22.00
N GLN A 203 9.01 -8.97 23.11
CA GLN A 203 9.52 -7.76 23.78
C GLN A 203 10.64 -7.07 22.96
N LEU A 204 11.48 -7.86 22.27
CA LEU A 204 12.50 -7.36 21.34
C LEU A 204 11.91 -6.64 20.11
N PHE A 205 10.72 -7.03 19.64
CA PHE A 205 10.02 -6.28 18.61
C PHE A 205 9.80 -4.83 19.07
N GLU A 206 9.46 -4.56 20.32
CA GLU A 206 8.98 -3.25 20.72
C GLU A 206 10.08 -2.28 21.16
N SER A 207 11.31 -2.75 21.38
CA SER A 207 12.38 -1.96 22.03
C SER A 207 13.58 -1.56 21.18
N GLU A 208 13.81 -2.18 20.01
CA GLU A 208 15.05 -1.94 19.25
C GLU A 208 14.80 -1.21 17.91
N PRO A 209 15.34 0.00 17.73
CA PRO A 209 15.42 0.64 16.43
C PRO A 209 16.09 -0.30 15.43
N ASN A 210 15.47 -0.47 14.26
CA ASN A 210 15.98 -1.26 13.13
C ASN A 210 15.91 -2.80 13.25
N TYR A 211 15.45 -3.35 14.38
CA TYR A 211 15.15 -4.78 14.51
C TYR A 211 14.13 -5.25 13.45
N TYR A 212 13.09 -4.44 13.24
CA TYR A 212 12.06 -4.67 12.24
C TYR A 212 12.59 -4.83 10.81
N ILE A 213 13.62 -4.05 10.47
CA ILE A 213 14.23 -4.05 9.14
C ILE A 213 15.04 -5.32 8.94
N THR A 214 15.82 -5.72 9.94
CA THR A 214 16.66 -6.92 9.86
C THR A 214 15.82 -8.19 9.87
N LEU A 215 14.78 -8.27 10.71
CA LEU A 215 13.83 -9.38 10.68
C LEU A 215 13.13 -9.47 9.32
N LEU A 216 12.58 -8.36 8.81
CA LEU A 216 11.89 -8.39 7.51
C LEU A 216 12.85 -8.78 6.38
N SER A 217 14.11 -8.36 6.45
CA SER A 217 15.15 -8.76 5.49
C SER A 217 15.41 -10.27 5.53
N TYR A 218 15.42 -10.87 6.73
CA TYR A 218 15.58 -12.31 6.93
C TYR A 218 14.37 -13.09 6.39
N LEU A 219 13.16 -12.61 6.65
CA LEU A 219 11.92 -13.21 6.19
C LEU A 219 11.76 -13.13 4.66
N ASP A 220 12.14 -12.02 4.06
CA ASP A 220 12.14 -11.83 2.60
C ASP A 220 13.16 -12.79 1.94
N SER A 221 14.40 -12.82 2.44
CA SER A 221 15.45 -13.70 1.90
C SER A 221 15.13 -15.19 2.05
N MET A 222 14.43 -15.58 3.12
CA MET A 222 13.94 -16.96 3.33
C MET A 222 12.95 -17.37 2.23
N GLY A 223 12.00 -16.50 1.90
CA GLY A 223 11.03 -16.77 0.84
C GLY A 223 11.70 -16.92 -0.53
N TYR A 224 12.74 -16.13 -0.83
CA TYR A 224 13.53 -16.30 -2.05
C TYR A 224 14.32 -17.61 -2.06
N TYR A 225 14.99 -17.92 -0.95
CA TYR A 225 15.80 -19.14 -0.80
C TYR A 225 14.97 -20.40 -1.06
N ASN A 226 13.79 -20.49 -0.46
CA ASN A 226 12.89 -21.63 -0.60
C ASN A 226 12.36 -21.80 -2.04
N ARG A 227 12.29 -20.71 -2.82
CA ARG A 227 11.80 -20.73 -4.22
C ARG A 227 12.88 -21.04 -5.27
N THR A 228 14.08 -20.46 -5.16
CA THR A 228 15.06 -20.52 -6.27
C THR A 228 16.25 -21.44 -6.02
N LYS A 229 16.59 -21.73 -4.76
CA LYS A 229 17.76 -22.56 -4.33
C LYS A 229 19.11 -22.22 -5.01
N SER A 230 19.22 -21.04 -5.64
CA SER A 230 20.36 -20.63 -6.48
C SER A 230 21.48 -19.94 -5.70
N SER A 231 21.24 -19.57 -4.45
CA SER A 231 22.19 -18.93 -3.54
C SER A 231 21.84 -19.38 -2.12
N SER A 232 22.81 -19.34 -1.20
CA SER A 232 22.56 -19.65 0.20
C SER A 232 21.62 -18.60 0.83
N HIS A 233 20.89 -18.98 1.88
CA HIS A 233 20.04 -18.05 2.62
C HIS A 233 20.84 -16.86 3.19
N LYS A 234 22.07 -17.10 3.67
CA LYS A 234 22.98 -16.05 4.15
C LYS A 234 23.30 -15.02 3.06
N GLU A 235 23.69 -15.47 1.87
CA GLU A 235 23.98 -14.55 0.76
C GLU A 235 22.74 -13.76 0.31
N LEU A 236 21.57 -14.40 0.31
CA LEU A 236 20.32 -13.70 -0.01
C LEU A 236 19.95 -12.69 1.07
N PHE A 237 20.17 -13.02 2.34
CA PHE A 237 19.95 -12.11 3.47
C PHE A 237 20.84 -10.87 3.34
N SER A 238 22.14 -11.03 3.13
CA SER A 238 23.08 -9.92 2.91
C SER A 238 22.60 -8.98 1.80
N ARG A 239 22.22 -9.55 0.64
CA ARG A 239 21.71 -8.77 -0.51
C ARG A 239 20.42 -8.02 -0.20
N VAL A 240 19.48 -8.66 0.49
CA VAL A 240 18.20 -8.05 0.85
C VAL A 240 18.40 -6.94 1.88
N LEU A 241 19.17 -7.21 2.94
CA LEU A 241 19.47 -6.26 4.01
C LEU A 241 20.13 -5.01 3.45
N GLU A 242 21.15 -5.19 2.61
CA GLU A 242 21.85 -4.11 1.94
C GLU A 242 20.90 -3.27 1.07
N ARG A 243 20.06 -3.93 0.24
CA ARG A 243 19.05 -3.25 -0.58
C ARG A 243 18.08 -2.43 0.27
N TYR A 244 17.57 -2.99 1.37
CA TYR A 244 16.65 -2.30 2.27
C TYR A 244 17.30 -1.08 2.91
N ILE A 245 18.50 -1.24 3.47
CA ILE A 245 19.23 -0.15 4.12
C ILE A 245 19.48 1.00 3.14
N TYR A 246 19.95 0.74 1.92
CA TYR A 246 20.15 1.83 0.96
C TYR A 246 18.86 2.45 0.46
N THR A 247 17.79 1.67 0.31
CA THR A 247 16.47 2.22 -0.04
C THR A 247 16.04 3.24 1.02
N ILE A 248 16.18 2.89 2.30
CA ILE A 248 15.83 3.75 3.42
C ILE A 248 16.76 4.95 3.51
N LEU A 249 18.08 4.75 3.44
CA LEU A 249 19.07 5.85 3.48
C LEU A 249 18.87 6.86 2.35
N ASN A 250 18.64 6.38 1.12
CA ASN A 250 18.34 7.23 -0.03
C ASN A 250 17.10 8.10 0.26
N TYR A 251 16.01 7.48 0.73
CA TYR A 251 14.80 8.23 1.03
C TYR A 251 15.00 9.24 2.17
N LEU A 252 15.75 8.89 3.21
CA LEU A 252 16.10 9.79 4.31
C LEU A 252 17.06 10.92 3.90
N GLU A 253 17.78 10.80 2.78
CA GLU A 253 18.62 11.84 2.18
C GLU A 253 17.86 12.74 1.20
N ASN A 254 16.63 12.36 0.82
CA ASN A 254 15.83 13.10 -0.14
C ASN A 254 15.43 14.47 0.45
N PRO A 255 15.85 15.61 -0.15
CA PRO A 255 15.55 16.94 0.39
C PRO A 255 14.06 17.32 0.28
N PHE A 256 13.29 16.57 -0.51
CA PHE A 256 11.84 16.76 -0.68
C PHE A 256 11.02 15.89 0.28
N TYR A 257 11.68 15.10 1.13
CA TYR A 257 11.03 14.30 2.15
C TYR A 257 10.89 15.08 3.46
N ASP A 258 9.65 15.32 3.88
CA ASP A 258 9.31 16.00 5.13
C ASP A 258 9.20 15.00 6.29
N ARG A 259 10.33 14.74 6.95
CA ARG A 259 10.41 13.82 8.09
C ARG A 259 9.73 14.36 9.35
N GLU A 260 9.70 15.67 9.54
CA GLU A 260 9.26 16.30 10.78
C GLU A 260 7.73 16.31 10.93
N ASN A 261 7.01 16.16 9.81
CA ASN A 261 5.55 16.27 9.76
C ASN A 261 4.85 14.95 9.41
N LEU A 262 5.46 13.81 9.74
CA LEU A 262 4.85 12.50 9.52
C LEU A 262 3.58 12.30 10.35
N GLY A 263 2.59 11.65 9.72
CA GLY A 263 1.41 11.15 10.40
C GLY A 263 1.71 9.85 11.14
N ASN A 264 1.20 9.71 12.36
CA ASN A 264 1.28 8.47 13.13
C ASN A 264 0.53 7.31 12.45
N VAL A 265 1.11 6.11 12.52
CA VAL A 265 0.45 4.85 12.09
C VAL A 265 0.25 3.96 13.31
N THR A 266 -1.01 3.66 13.61
CA THR A 266 -1.41 2.72 14.66
C THR A 266 -1.69 1.35 14.03
N ILE A 267 -0.95 0.33 14.47
CA ILE A 267 -1.23 -1.06 14.10
C ILE A 267 -2.20 -1.66 15.11
N SER A 268 -3.45 -1.89 14.73
CA SER A 268 -4.44 -2.49 15.63
C SER A 268 -4.11 -3.97 15.85
N LYS A 269 -4.10 -4.39 17.12
CA LYS A 269 -3.87 -5.80 17.52
C LYS A 269 -5.17 -6.54 17.86
N ASP A 270 -6.24 -5.80 18.14
CA ASP A 270 -7.49 -6.22 18.76
C ASP A 270 -8.72 -6.07 17.85
N SER A 271 -8.56 -5.53 16.64
CA SER A 271 -9.63 -5.40 15.64
C SER A 271 -9.49 -6.41 14.49
N THR A 272 -10.62 -6.66 13.83
CA THR A 272 -10.68 -7.31 12.51
C THR A 272 -11.51 -6.43 11.57
N ALA A 273 -11.41 -6.63 10.26
CA ALA A 273 -12.23 -5.89 9.30
C ALA A 273 -13.75 -6.03 9.55
N MET A 274 -14.18 -7.17 10.13
CA MET A 274 -15.58 -7.47 10.45
C MET A 274 -16.01 -7.00 11.85
N LYS A 275 -15.05 -6.56 12.68
CA LYS A 275 -15.30 -6.07 14.05
C LYS A 275 -14.17 -5.13 14.46
N LEU A 276 -14.41 -3.83 14.28
CA LEU A 276 -13.50 -2.74 14.60
C LEU A 276 -13.72 -2.30 16.05
N ASN A 277 -12.70 -2.39 16.89
CA ASN A 277 -12.75 -1.95 18.29
C ASN A 277 -12.55 -0.42 18.39
N TYR A 278 -13.37 0.32 17.66
CA TYR A 278 -13.35 1.77 17.56
C TYR A 278 -14.77 2.33 17.68
N GLU A 279 -14.87 3.54 18.19
CA GLU A 279 -16.13 4.28 18.32
C GLU A 279 -16.76 4.59 16.96
N ASP A 280 -18.07 4.79 16.96
CA ASP A 280 -18.82 5.24 15.80
C ASP A 280 -18.32 6.62 15.34
N ASN A 281 -18.35 6.88 14.03
CA ASN A 281 -17.99 8.19 13.46
C ASN A 281 -16.60 8.71 13.87
N LEU A 282 -15.60 7.83 13.98
CA LEU A 282 -14.24 8.19 14.36
C LEU A 282 -13.37 8.65 13.17
N PHE A 283 -13.50 8.01 12.00
CA PHE A 283 -12.56 8.17 10.89
C PHE A 283 -13.01 9.24 9.88
N ASP A 284 -12.04 10.01 9.38
CA ASP A 284 -12.23 11.05 8.36
C ASP A 284 -12.15 10.53 6.92
N GLY A 285 -11.64 9.31 6.75
CA GLY A 285 -11.61 8.61 5.47
C GLY A 285 -11.29 7.13 5.66
N ILE A 286 -11.75 6.30 4.73
CA ILE A 286 -11.41 4.87 4.69
C ILE A 286 -10.92 4.56 3.28
N ILE A 287 -9.76 3.90 3.15
CA ILE A 287 -9.26 3.42 1.86
C ILE A 287 -8.78 1.99 2.05
N THR A 288 -9.31 1.06 1.27
CA THR A 288 -9.02 -0.36 1.46
C THR A 288 -9.27 -1.21 0.22
N SER A 289 -8.77 -2.44 0.26
CA SER A 289 -9.00 -3.47 -0.76
C SER A 289 -9.31 -4.78 -0.05
N PRO A 290 -10.46 -5.40 -0.33
CA PRO A 290 -10.72 -6.75 0.13
C PRO A 290 -9.67 -7.73 -0.38
N PRO A 291 -9.36 -8.80 0.37
CA PRO A 291 -8.48 -9.84 -0.11
C PRO A 291 -9.14 -10.60 -1.27
N TYR A 292 -8.41 -10.77 -2.37
CA TYR A 292 -8.86 -11.53 -3.54
C TYR A 292 -8.67 -13.04 -3.34
N SER A 293 -9.19 -13.57 -2.25
CA SER A 293 -8.88 -14.94 -1.77
C SER A 293 -9.33 -16.07 -2.71
N PHE A 294 -10.23 -15.78 -3.65
CA PHE A 294 -10.60 -16.67 -4.77
C PHE A 294 -9.53 -16.75 -5.87
N ALA A 295 -8.63 -15.78 -5.93
CA ALA A 295 -7.53 -15.69 -6.89
C ALA A 295 -6.15 -15.95 -6.25
N ILE A 296 -5.97 -15.57 -4.99
CA ILE A 296 -4.68 -15.59 -4.29
C ILE A 296 -4.86 -16.15 -2.88
N ASP A 297 -4.18 -17.26 -2.56
CA ASP A 297 -4.04 -17.74 -1.19
C ASP A 297 -2.88 -17.01 -0.50
N TYR A 298 -3.19 -15.89 0.16
CA TYR A 298 -2.21 -15.05 0.85
C TYR A 298 -1.50 -15.81 1.98
N ALA A 299 -2.23 -16.63 2.75
CA ALA A 299 -1.66 -17.42 3.83
C ALA A 299 -0.65 -18.44 3.32
N SER A 300 -0.94 -19.10 2.18
CA SER A 300 0.00 -20.02 1.56
C SER A 300 1.20 -19.32 0.92
N ASN A 301 1.03 -18.10 0.38
CA ASN A 301 2.16 -17.32 -0.16
C ASN A 301 3.17 -16.90 0.91
N ASP A 302 2.66 -16.56 2.11
CA ASP A 302 3.47 -16.10 3.25
C ASP A 302 3.75 -17.22 4.27
N LYS A 303 3.53 -18.48 3.88
CA LYS A 303 3.58 -19.65 4.78
C LYS A 303 4.90 -19.73 5.55
N ASP A 304 6.02 -19.65 4.84
CA ASP A 304 7.35 -19.76 5.47
C ASP A 304 7.56 -18.66 6.53
N GLN A 305 7.11 -17.44 6.23
CA GLN A 305 7.22 -16.30 7.14
C GLN A 305 6.32 -16.48 8.36
N LEU A 306 5.08 -16.90 8.16
CA LEU A 306 4.12 -17.16 9.24
C LEU A 306 4.59 -18.29 10.16
N GLU A 307 5.10 -19.39 9.60
CA GLU A 307 5.62 -20.53 10.38
C GLU A 307 6.88 -20.14 11.16
N TYR A 308 7.79 -19.35 10.57
CA TYR A 308 8.94 -18.80 11.28
C TYR A 308 8.50 -17.93 12.46
N LEU A 309 7.47 -17.10 12.25
CA LEU A 309 6.82 -16.31 13.29
C LEU A 309 5.97 -17.15 14.25
N GLY A 310 6.08 -18.48 14.26
CA GLY A 310 5.44 -19.37 15.23
C GLY A 310 3.94 -19.59 15.02
N LEU A 311 3.37 -19.09 13.93
CA LEU A 311 1.93 -19.12 13.68
C LEU A 311 1.50 -20.44 13.02
N ASP A 312 0.28 -20.85 13.36
CA ASP A 312 -0.42 -21.95 12.70
C ASP A 312 -1.20 -21.39 11.50
N VAL A 313 -0.69 -21.67 10.30
CA VAL A 313 -1.21 -21.11 9.04
C VAL A 313 -2.62 -21.60 8.75
N GLU A 314 -2.97 -22.83 9.09
CA GLU A 314 -4.30 -23.37 8.84
C GLU A 314 -5.33 -22.73 9.79
N LYS A 315 -4.97 -22.55 11.07
CA LYS A 315 -5.83 -21.77 12.01
C LYS A 315 -5.97 -20.30 11.61
N LEU A 316 -4.96 -19.73 10.94
CA LEU A 316 -5.05 -18.36 10.43
C LEU A 316 -6.02 -18.30 9.24
N LYS A 317 -5.96 -19.26 8.30
CA LYS A 317 -6.86 -19.35 7.14
C LYS A 317 -8.33 -19.39 7.56
N ASP A 318 -8.66 -20.09 8.65
CA ASP A 318 -10.02 -20.15 9.20
C ASP A 318 -10.57 -18.79 9.67
N LYS A 319 -9.71 -17.77 9.81
CA LYS A 319 -10.08 -16.41 10.22
C LYS A 319 -9.95 -15.39 9.08
N MET A 320 -9.43 -15.79 7.92
CA MET A 320 -9.19 -14.90 6.79
C MET A 320 -10.40 -14.83 5.87
N ILE A 321 -10.78 -13.61 5.52
CA ILE A 321 -11.87 -13.34 4.58
C ILE A 321 -11.58 -14.02 3.24
N GLY A 322 -12.55 -14.81 2.78
CA GLY A 322 -12.50 -15.52 1.49
C GLY A 322 -11.62 -16.77 1.42
N LEU A 323 -11.01 -17.22 2.54
CA LEU A 323 -10.32 -18.52 2.62
C LEU A 323 -11.13 -19.59 3.38
N ARG A 324 -12.23 -19.21 4.04
CA ARG A 324 -13.13 -20.10 4.79
C ARG A 324 -14.09 -20.86 3.88
N GLY A 325 -14.13 -22.19 3.99
CA GLY A 325 -15.10 -23.04 3.29
C GLY A 325 -14.44 -24.21 2.55
N LYS A 326 -15.17 -25.32 2.41
CA LYS A 326 -14.62 -26.58 1.85
C LYS A 326 -14.58 -26.57 0.33
N ASN A 327 -15.56 -25.93 -0.29
CA ASN A 327 -15.69 -25.80 -1.74
C ASN A 327 -15.81 -24.33 -2.15
N LYS A 328 -15.77 -24.10 -3.47
CA LYS A 328 -15.78 -22.77 -4.07
C LYS A 328 -17.04 -21.97 -3.74
N THR A 329 -18.20 -22.61 -3.73
CA THR A 329 -19.48 -21.97 -3.43
C THR A 329 -19.53 -21.51 -1.97
N GLU A 330 -19.23 -22.39 -1.03
CA GLU A 330 -19.16 -22.04 0.40
C GLU A 330 -18.17 -20.91 0.67
N ARG A 331 -17.00 -20.91 0.01
CA ARG A 331 -16.02 -19.81 0.14
C ARG A 331 -16.56 -18.48 -0.33
N LEU A 332 -17.33 -18.48 -1.41
CA LEU A 332 -17.91 -17.28 -1.98
C LEU A 332 -19.05 -16.75 -1.11
N ASP A 333 -19.89 -17.64 -0.58
CA ASP A 333 -20.97 -17.27 0.34
C ASP A 333 -20.41 -16.69 1.65
N ASN A 334 -19.44 -17.38 2.26
CA ASN A 334 -18.73 -16.87 3.45
C ASN A 334 -18.06 -15.51 3.16
N TYR A 335 -17.45 -15.34 1.99
CA TYR A 335 -16.86 -14.07 1.58
C TYR A 335 -17.89 -12.95 1.54
N PHE A 336 -19.08 -13.20 0.99
CA PHE A 336 -20.15 -12.19 0.93
C PHE A 336 -20.74 -11.86 2.30
N GLU A 337 -20.86 -12.85 3.19
CA GLU A 337 -21.26 -12.62 4.58
C GLU A 337 -20.22 -11.76 5.31
N ASP A 338 -18.94 -12.12 5.22
CA ASP A 338 -17.83 -11.39 5.81
C ASP A 338 -17.78 -9.95 5.25
N MET A 339 -17.88 -9.78 3.93
CA MET A 339 -17.87 -8.45 3.30
C MET A 339 -19.08 -7.59 3.66
N ARG A 340 -20.26 -8.20 3.89
CA ARG A 340 -21.42 -7.45 4.41
C ARG A 340 -21.12 -6.89 5.80
N ALA A 341 -20.51 -7.69 6.67
CA ALA A 341 -20.09 -7.23 8.01
C ALA A 341 -19.01 -6.13 7.91
N VAL A 342 -18.04 -6.27 7.00
CA VAL A 342 -17.03 -5.24 6.74
C VAL A 342 -17.68 -3.92 6.28
N CYS A 343 -18.61 -3.97 5.33
CA CYS A 343 -19.32 -2.77 4.85
C CYS A 343 -20.10 -2.08 5.99
N ALA A 344 -20.74 -2.86 6.87
CA ALA A 344 -21.44 -2.33 8.04
C ALA A 344 -20.48 -1.64 9.02
N GLU A 345 -19.32 -2.25 9.31
CA GLU A 345 -18.31 -1.67 10.19
C GLU A 345 -17.67 -0.42 9.59
N ILE A 346 -17.34 -0.42 8.30
CA ILE A 346 -16.87 0.77 7.56
C ILE A 346 -17.89 1.91 7.71
N ALA A 347 -19.17 1.61 7.48
CA ALA A 347 -20.22 2.61 7.62
C ALA A 347 -20.33 3.13 9.05
N ARG A 348 -20.28 2.25 10.05
CA ARG A 348 -20.39 2.62 11.47
C ARG A 348 -19.28 3.59 11.90
N VAL A 349 -18.02 3.26 11.60
CA VAL A 349 -16.87 4.03 12.10
C VAL A 349 -16.51 5.26 11.25
N LEU A 350 -16.98 5.36 10.01
CA LEU A 350 -16.76 6.54 9.16
C LEU A 350 -17.62 7.72 9.64
N LYS A 351 -17.08 8.95 9.67
CA LYS A 351 -17.87 10.15 9.98
C LYS A 351 -18.93 10.45 8.90
N PRO A 352 -20.08 11.06 9.24
CA PRO A 352 -21.06 11.51 8.26
C PRO A 352 -20.45 12.47 7.23
N ASN A 353 -20.90 12.40 5.98
CA ASN A 353 -20.41 13.17 4.83
C ASN A 353 -18.93 12.91 4.44
N LYS A 354 -18.21 12.00 5.11
CA LYS A 354 -16.88 11.56 4.69
C LYS A 354 -16.99 10.35 3.74
N TYR A 355 -15.84 9.95 3.17
CA TYR A 355 -15.80 8.96 2.11
C TYR A 355 -15.06 7.68 2.50
N ALA A 356 -15.57 6.55 2.01
CA ALA A 356 -14.87 5.29 1.93
C ALA A 356 -14.53 4.97 0.48
N VAL A 357 -13.30 4.56 0.21
CA VAL A 357 -12.86 4.06 -1.10
C VAL A 357 -12.52 2.59 -0.98
N ILE A 358 -13.22 1.76 -1.74
CA ILE A 358 -13.00 0.31 -1.81
C ILE A 358 -12.52 -0.03 -3.21
N ILE A 359 -11.34 -0.63 -3.28
CA ILE A 359 -10.75 -1.09 -4.54
C ILE A 359 -11.03 -2.60 -4.66
N ILE A 360 -11.69 -3.01 -5.74
CA ILE A 360 -12.06 -4.41 -5.94
C ILE A 360 -11.92 -4.88 -7.40
N GLY A 361 -11.11 -5.90 -7.61
CA GLY A 361 -11.01 -6.69 -8.83
C GLY A 361 -12.31 -7.43 -9.16
N SER A 362 -12.75 -7.32 -10.41
CA SER A 362 -13.87 -8.13 -10.93
C SER A 362 -13.33 -9.38 -11.63
N ASN A 363 -13.89 -10.54 -11.26
CA ASN A 363 -13.53 -11.82 -11.88
C ASN A 363 -14.76 -12.72 -12.12
N THR A 364 -15.53 -12.43 -13.16
CA THR A 364 -16.71 -13.22 -13.50
C THR A 364 -16.39 -14.70 -13.76
N ASN A 365 -15.21 -15.03 -14.30
CA ASN A 365 -14.81 -16.41 -14.56
C ASN A 365 -14.57 -17.20 -13.27
N GLN A 366 -13.89 -16.60 -12.29
CA GLN A 366 -13.59 -17.25 -11.01
C GLN A 366 -14.76 -17.20 -10.03
N THR A 367 -15.78 -16.38 -10.23
CA THR A 367 -16.95 -16.32 -9.33
C THR A 367 -18.18 -17.04 -9.89
N GLY A 368 -18.10 -17.66 -11.07
CA GLY A 368 -19.24 -18.32 -11.70
C GLY A 368 -20.26 -17.33 -12.29
N GLY A 369 -19.78 -16.18 -12.77
CA GLY A 369 -20.58 -15.12 -13.39
C GLY A 369 -20.94 -13.96 -12.45
N ILE A 370 -20.63 -14.06 -11.16
CA ILE A 370 -20.98 -13.03 -10.18
C ILE A 370 -20.01 -11.86 -10.25
N ARG A 371 -20.53 -10.65 -10.45
CA ARG A 371 -19.76 -9.40 -10.37
C ARG A 371 -19.60 -9.00 -8.91
N LEU A 372 -18.34 -9.01 -8.44
CA LEU A 372 -18.03 -8.76 -7.03
C LEU A 372 -18.30 -7.30 -6.65
N GLU A 373 -17.96 -6.38 -7.54
CA GLU A 373 -18.21 -4.95 -7.42
C GLU A 373 -19.68 -4.65 -7.18
N ASP A 374 -20.59 -5.31 -7.92
CA ASP A 374 -22.04 -5.11 -7.77
C ASP A 374 -22.52 -5.58 -6.38
N LYS A 375 -21.95 -6.67 -5.84
CA LYS A 375 -22.27 -7.14 -4.49
C LYS A 375 -21.77 -6.17 -3.42
N ILE A 376 -20.55 -5.68 -3.54
CA ILE A 376 -19.99 -4.69 -2.59
C ILE A 376 -20.80 -3.40 -2.62
N ILE A 377 -21.17 -2.89 -3.80
CA ILE A 377 -22.03 -1.70 -3.93
C ILE A 377 -23.33 -1.91 -3.15
N ASN A 378 -24.03 -3.02 -3.38
CA ASN A 378 -25.28 -3.33 -2.68
C ASN A 378 -25.10 -3.43 -1.15
N PHE A 379 -24.00 -4.02 -0.66
CA PHE A 379 -23.73 -4.11 0.78
C PHE A 379 -23.43 -2.76 1.41
N CYS A 380 -22.64 -1.91 0.73
CA CYS A 380 -22.38 -0.54 1.16
C CYS A 380 -23.67 0.29 1.18
N GLU A 381 -24.47 0.26 0.12
CA GLU A 381 -25.72 1.02 0.05
C GLU A 381 -26.71 0.58 1.12
N GLY A 382 -26.82 -0.72 1.39
CA GLY A 382 -27.61 -1.27 2.50
C GLY A 382 -27.08 -0.87 3.89
N ALA A 383 -25.84 -0.39 3.99
CA ALA A 383 -25.21 0.09 5.21
C ALA A 383 -25.12 1.63 5.27
N ASN A 384 -25.91 2.37 4.49
CA ASN A 384 -25.92 3.84 4.45
C ASN A 384 -24.66 4.49 3.83
N LEU A 385 -23.95 3.75 2.98
CA LEU A 385 -22.83 4.24 2.17
C LEU A 385 -23.27 4.33 0.70
N LYS A 386 -23.53 5.55 0.22
CA LYS A 386 -24.00 5.78 -1.16
C LYS A 386 -22.84 5.80 -2.13
N LEU A 387 -22.90 5.01 -3.22
CA LEU A 387 -21.92 5.10 -4.30
C LEU A 387 -22.04 6.46 -5.00
N VAL A 388 -20.92 7.19 -5.08
CA VAL A 388 -20.86 8.51 -5.75
C VAL A 388 -19.96 8.53 -6.97
N LYS A 389 -19.01 7.59 -7.07
CA LYS A 389 -18.09 7.47 -8.21
C LYS A 389 -17.57 6.05 -8.33
N SER A 390 -17.34 5.61 -9.56
CA SER A 390 -16.63 4.37 -9.89
C SER A 390 -15.63 4.66 -10.99
N ILE A 391 -14.39 4.21 -10.82
CA ILE A 391 -13.32 4.32 -11.83
C ILE A 391 -12.86 2.91 -12.17
N VAL A 392 -12.80 2.58 -13.47
CA VAL A 392 -12.33 1.29 -13.95
C VAL A 392 -10.85 1.36 -14.29
N LYS A 393 -10.06 0.51 -13.63
CA LYS A 393 -8.64 0.34 -13.86
C LYS A 393 -8.39 -1.01 -14.54
N PRO A 394 -7.94 -1.04 -15.80
CA PRO A 394 -7.61 -2.29 -16.48
C PRO A 394 -6.36 -2.93 -15.83
N ILE A 395 -6.35 -4.25 -15.76
CA ILE A 395 -5.23 -5.05 -15.27
C ILE A 395 -4.48 -5.62 -16.47
N LYS A 396 -3.25 -5.13 -16.68
CA LYS A 396 -2.38 -5.58 -17.78
C LYS A 396 -1.73 -6.92 -17.46
N GLY A 397 -1.79 -7.87 -18.40
CA GLY A 397 -1.05 -9.13 -18.36
C GLY A 397 -1.82 -10.30 -18.98
N LEU A 398 -1.22 -10.97 -19.97
CA LEU A 398 -1.87 -12.04 -20.75
C LEU A 398 -2.32 -13.25 -19.91
N ARG A 399 -1.73 -13.46 -18.72
CA ARG A 399 -2.04 -14.58 -17.83
C ARG A 399 -2.94 -14.20 -16.65
N ASN A 400 -3.38 -12.95 -16.57
CA ASN A 400 -4.22 -12.51 -15.45
C ASN A 400 -5.65 -12.98 -15.64
N THR A 401 -6.21 -13.62 -14.62
CA THR A 401 -7.61 -14.07 -14.61
C THR A 401 -8.56 -12.91 -14.33
N MET A 402 -8.10 -11.87 -13.62
CA MET A 402 -8.80 -10.60 -13.43
C MET A 402 -8.40 -9.62 -14.52
N LYS A 403 -9.39 -9.03 -15.18
CA LYS A 403 -9.18 -8.07 -16.27
C LYS A 403 -9.33 -6.63 -15.83
N ASP A 404 -10.23 -6.37 -14.87
CA ASP A 404 -10.56 -5.02 -14.42
C ASP A 404 -10.58 -4.96 -12.89
N GLU A 405 -10.16 -3.82 -12.37
CA GLU A 405 -10.25 -3.43 -10.97
C GLU A 405 -11.08 -2.14 -10.87
N TYR A 406 -11.99 -2.09 -9.91
CA TYR A 406 -12.90 -0.98 -9.72
C TYR A 406 -12.50 -0.20 -8.47
N VAL A 407 -12.32 1.11 -8.62
CA VAL A 407 -12.14 2.04 -7.50
C VAL A 407 -13.50 2.65 -7.20
N LEU A 408 -14.13 2.21 -6.11
CA LEU A 408 -15.49 2.59 -5.73
C LEU A 408 -15.44 3.63 -4.62
N PHE A 409 -16.03 4.81 -4.84
CA PHE A 409 -16.13 5.88 -3.86
C PHE A 409 -17.53 5.90 -3.27
N PHE A 410 -17.61 5.78 -1.96
CA PHE A 410 -18.85 5.83 -1.22
C PHE A 410 -18.85 7.04 -0.28
N ASN A 411 -19.98 7.74 -0.19
CA ASN A 411 -20.21 8.79 0.78
C ASN A 411 -21.12 8.27 1.89
N LYS A 412 -20.77 8.52 3.16
CA LYS A 412 -21.67 8.21 4.28
C LYS A 412 -22.75 9.27 4.38
N MET A 413 -24.00 8.85 4.18
CA MET A 413 -25.16 9.73 4.31
C MET A 413 -25.36 10.13 5.79
N VAL A 414 -25.93 11.31 6.01
CA VAL A 414 -26.26 11.86 7.34
C VAL A 414 -27.38 11.09 8.00
#